data_AF-A0A970CNW6-F1
#
_entry.id   AF-A0A970CNW6-F1
#
_cell.length_a   1.000
_cell.length_b   1.000
_cell.length_c   1.000
_cell.angle_alpha   90.00
_cell.angle_beta   90.00
_cell.angle_gamma   90.00
#
_symmetry.space_group_name_H-M   'P 1'
#
loop_
_entity.id
_entity.type
_entity.pdbx_description
1 polymer ?
#
loop_
_entity_poly.entity_id
_entity_poly.type
_entity_poly.pdbx_seq_one_letter_code
_entity_poly.pdbx_strand_id
1 'polypeptide(L)'
;MDINVGFALLLTTLAGLSTGIGSLIAFFIRKPNTSYLSFLLGIAAGVMLYISFGELLGTAIEDVGFLKANIAFFVGIAVFALVDILVPHSYEEESAEDHRFGLMGEEKKKAPSLSALKRGGIFIALGIAIHNFPEGLITFSAAATGDISLGITIAVAVALHNIPEGIAVSVPILYSTGSRKKAFAYSFLSGLSEPVGALIGFLVLMPFLTPDILSMTLAFVAGIMIYISLDEILPMAHKYGREHLVIIGVVAG
;
A
#
# COMPACT_ATOMS: atom_id res chain seq x y z
N MET A 1 -31.78 2.83 -12.47
CA MET A 1 -30.59 3.44 -13.10
C MET A 1 -29.92 2.37 -13.91
N ASP A 2 -29.62 2.64 -15.17
CA ASP A 2 -28.84 1.70 -15.99
C ASP A 2 -27.41 1.66 -15.43
N ILE A 3 -26.96 0.46 -15.03
CA ILE A 3 -25.61 0.26 -14.51
C ILE A 3 -24.62 0.44 -15.66
N ASN A 4 -23.78 1.48 -15.59
CA ASN A 4 -22.76 1.71 -16.61
C ASN A 4 -21.46 0.96 -16.28
N VAL A 5 -21.49 -0.35 -16.51
CA VAL A 5 -20.37 -1.28 -16.20
C VAL A 5 -19.08 -0.85 -16.90
N GLY A 6 -19.16 -0.44 -18.16
CA GLY A 6 -17.99 -0.01 -18.94
C GLY A 6 -17.31 1.23 -18.34
N PHE A 7 -18.11 2.20 -17.89
CA PHE A 7 -17.60 3.38 -17.22
C PHE A 7 -16.95 3.05 -15.86
N ALA A 8 -17.61 2.22 -15.05
CA ALA A 8 -17.08 1.80 -13.76
C ALA A 8 -15.77 1.00 -13.87
N LEU A 9 -15.68 0.10 -14.85
CA LEU A 9 -14.44 -0.63 -15.15
C LEU A 9 -13.34 0.31 -15.64
N LEU A 10 -13.67 1.30 -16.48
CA LEU A 10 -12.69 2.30 -16.94
C LEU A 10 -12.13 3.09 -15.77
N LEU A 11 -12.98 3.65 -14.91
CA LEU A 11 -12.54 4.42 -13.75
C LEU A 11 -11.69 3.59 -12.80
N THR A 12 -12.12 2.36 -12.50
CA THR A 12 -11.36 1.47 -11.61
C THR A 12 -10.02 1.04 -12.23
N THR A 13 -9.98 0.84 -13.54
CA THR A 13 -8.71 0.54 -14.23
C THR A 13 -7.78 1.75 -14.19
N LEU A 14 -8.28 2.96 -14.44
CA LEU A 14 -7.47 4.18 -14.36
C LEU A 14 -6.93 4.41 -12.94
N ALA A 15 -7.75 4.13 -11.94
CA ALA A 15 -7.36 4.16 -10.54
C ALA A 15 -6.22 3.16 -10.28
N GLY A 16 -6.37 1.86 -10.60
CA GLY A 16 -5.32 0.87 -10.36
C GLY A 16 -4.04 1.10 -11.17
N LEU A 17 -4.14 1.70 -12.36
CA LEU A 17 -2.97 2.05 -13.17
C LEU A 17 -2.14 3.19 -12.57
N SER A 18 -2.72 4.00 -11.67
CA SER A 18 -1.99 5.08 -10.99
C SER A 18 -0.94 4.56 -9.99
N THR A 19 -1.08 3.31 -9.50
CA THR A 19 0.00 2.61 -8.78
C THR A 19 1.24 2.51 -9.68
N GLY A 20 1.03 2.22 -10.96
CA GLY A 20 2.08 2.26 -11.99
C GLY A 20 2.66 3.67 -12.20
N ILE A 21 1.85 4.73 -12.11
CA ILE A 21 2.30 6.12 -12.20
C ILE A 21 3.24 6.47 -11.04
N GLY A 22 2.90 6.08 -9.81
CA GLY A 22 3.77 6.24 -8.64
C GLY A 22 5.13 5.58 -8.84
N SER A 23 5.17 4.41 -9.49
CA SER A 23 6.41 3.69 -9.79
C SER A 23 7.33 4.39 -10.78
N LEU A 24 6.84 5.37 -11.55
CA LEU A 24 7.66 6.14 -12.49
C LEU A 24 8.77 6.92 -11.78
N ILE A 25 8.62 7.22 -10.48
CA ILE A 25 9.67 7.83 -9.66
C ILE A 25 11.01 7.06 -9.76
N ALA A 26 10.94 5.73 -9.90
CA ALA A 26 12.11 4.86 -10.03
C ALA A 26 12.96 5.19 -11.27
N PHE A 27 12.34 5.71 -12.35
CA PHE A 27 13.06 6.09 -13.55
C PHE A 27 13.82 7.41 -13.40
N PHE A 28 13.34 8.30 -12.54
CA PHE A 28 14.01 9.58 -12.24
C PHE A 28 15.18 9.43 -11.27
N ILE A 29 15.20 8.36 -10.46
CA ILE A 29 16.32 8.04 -9.56
C ILE A 29 17.50 7.50 -10.39
N ARG A 30 18.47 8.38 -10.72
CA ARG A 30 19.66 8.01 -11.52
C ARG A 30 20.65 7.15 -10.75
N LYS A 31 21.00 7.57 -9.53
CA LYS A 31 21.90 6.86 -8.62
C LYS A 31 21.16 6.60 -7.30
N PRO A 32 20.84 5.34 -6.97
CA PRO A 32 20.23 5.00 -5.69
C PRO A 32 21.06 5.54 -4.53
N ASN A 33 20.45 6.33 -3.65
CA ASN A 33 21.05 6.85 -2.41
C ASN A 33 20.05 6.65 -1.27
N THR A 34 20.52 6.16 -0.14
CA THR A 34 19.70 5.89 1.05
C THR A 34 18.87 7.10 1.47
N SER A 35 19.33 8.34 1.24
CA SER A 35 18.53 9.55 1.47
C SER A 35 17.21 9.58 0.69
N TYR A 36 17.23 9.25 -0.60
CA TYR A 36 16.00 9.23 -1.41
C TYR A 36 15.09 8.08 -1.00
N LEU A 37 15.66 6.91 -0.68
CA LEU A 37 14.90 5.77 -0.17
C LEU A 37 14.16 6.14 1.13
N SER A 38 14.88 6.73 2.10
CA SER A 38 14.31 7.13 3.40
C SER A 38 13.15 8.10 3.23
N PHE A 39 13.36 9.13 2.42
CA PHE A 39 12.40 10.21 2.23
C PHE A 39 11.16 9.75 1.46
N LEU A 40 11.35 8.99 0.37
CA LEU A 40 10.24 8.52 -0.47
C LEU A 40 9.40 7.45 0.24
N LEU A 41 10.03 6.52 0.97
CA LEU A 41 9.28 5.56 1.80
C LEU A 41 8.59 6.25 2.99
N GLY A 42 9.24 7.27 3.58
CA GLY A 42 8.61 8.12 4.60
C GLY A 42 7.35 8.82 4.07
N ILE A 43 7.42 9.46 2.89
CA ILE A 43 6.24 10.06 2.24
C ILE A 43 5.16 9.01 2.01
N ALA A 44 5.52 7.85 1.45
CA ALA A 44 4.54 6.81 1.17
C ALA A 44 3.81 6.36 2.45
N ALA A 45 4.56 6.10 3.53
CA ALA A 45 3.97 5.78 4.83
C ALA A 45 3.11 6.91 5.40
N GLY A 46 3.56 8.17 5.35
CA GLY A 46 2.80 9.32 5.83
C GLY A 46 1.43 9.44 5.16
N VAL A 47 1.42 9.44 3.82
CA VAL A 47 0.18 9.51 3.04
C VAL A 47 -0.73 8.31 3.32
N MET A 48 -0.19 7.09 3.33
CA MET A 48 -0.98 5.88 3.60
C MET A 48 -1.58 5.87 5.02
N LEU A 49 -0.84 6.34 6.03
CA LEU A 49 -1.36 6.50 7.40
C LEU A 49 -2.47 7.54 7.47
N TYR A 50 -2.29 8.70 6.82
CA TYR A 50 -3.29 9.76 6.78
C TYR A 50 -4.58 9.29 6.10
N ILE A 51 -4.49 8.70 4.90
CA ILE A 51 -5.66 8.21 4.15
C ILE A 51 -6.39 7.12 4.95
N SER A 52 -5.65 6.19 5.56
CA SER A 52 -6.25 5.10 6.35
C SER A 52 -7.06 5.62 7.54
N PHE A 53 -6.48 6.50 8.36
CA PHE A 53 -7.16 6.99 9.57
C PHE A 53 -8.16 8.10 9.27
N GLY A 54 -7.78 9.06 8.44
CA GLY A 54 -8.56 10.27 8.17
C GLY A 54 -9.73 10.00 7.23
N GLU A 55 -9.50 9.27 6.14
CA GLU A 55 -10.50 9.11 5.08
C GLU A 55 -11.21 7.76 5.19
N LEU A 56 -10.49 6.64 5.11
CA LEU A 56 -11.11 5.32 4.99
C LEU A 56 -11.83 4.90 6.28
N LEU A 57 -11.11 4.89 7.41
CA LEU A 57 -11.71 4.55 8.71
C LEU A 57 -12.72 5.60 9.15
N GLY A 58 -12.44 6.89 8.92
CA GLY A 58 -13.34 8.00 9.21
C GLY A 58 -14.69 7.83 8.52
N THR A 59 -14.67 7.65 7.20
CA THR A 59 -15.89 7.43 6.39
C THR A 59 -16.65 6.20 6.86
N ALA A 60 -15.95 5.09 7.14
CA ALA A 60 -16.60 3.88 7.63
C ALA A 60 -17.28 4.09 9.00
N ILE A 61 -16.67 4.87 9.90
CA ILE A 61 -17.27 5.21 11.20
C ILE A 61 -18.54 6.05 11.01
N GLU A 62 -18.54 6.99 10.07
CA GLU A 62 -19.72 7.80 9.75
C GLU A 62 -20.86 6.95 9.17
N ASP A 63 -20.54 6.01 8.29
CA ASP A 63 -21.54 5.20 7.59
C ASP A 63 -22.14 4.08 8.45
N VAL A 64 -21.30 3.30 9.14
CA VAL A 64 -21.74 2.08 9.87
C VAL A 64 -21.62 2.17 11.38
N GLY A 65 -21.10 3.30 11.89
CA GLY A 65 -20.90 3.55 13.30
C GLY A 65 -19.58 3.01 13.83
N PHE A 66 -19.12 3.62 14.94
CA PHE A 66 -17.81 3.39 15.55
C PHE A 66 -17.47 1.90 15.76
N LEU A 67 -18.39 1.13 16.35
CA LEU A 67 -18.13 -0.26 16.71
C LEU A 67 -17.91 -1.16 15.49
N LYS A 68 -18.81 -1.11 14.50
CA LYS A 68 -18.72 -1.96 13.30
C LYS A 68 -17.47 -1.64 12.49
N ALA A 69 -17.20 -0.36 12.28
CA ALA A 69 -16.02 0.10 11.53
C ALA A 69 -14.72 -0.36 12.22
N ASN A 70 -14.59 -0.18 13.53
CA ASN A 70 -13.39 -0.61 14.25
C ASN A 70 -13.21 -2.13 14.25
N ILE A 71 -14.30 -2.92 14.36
CA ILE A 71 -14.20 -4.37 14.22
C ILE A 71 -13.64 -4.74 12.84
N ALA A 72 -14.18 -4.19 11.77
CA ALA A 72 -13.70 -4.46 10.41
C ALA A 72 -12.24 -4.02 10.21
N PHE A 73 -11.86 -2.87 10.76
CA PHE A 73 -10.49 -2.35 10.78
C PHE A 73 -9.51 -3.31 11.47
N PHE A 74 -9.80 -3.75 12.69
CA PHE A 74 -8.94 -4.69 13.39
C PHE A 74 -8.92 -6.09 12.75
N VAL A 75 -10.00 -6.50 12.08
CA VAL A 75 -10.00 -7.71 11.24
C VAL A 75 -9.03 -7.53 10.07
N GLY A 76 -8.98 -6.36 9.44
CA GLY A 76 -8.00 -6.02 8.39
C GLY A 76 -6.56 -6.17 8.89
N ILE A 77 -6.26 -5.57 10.04
CA ILE A 77 -4.96 -5.72 10.72
C ILE A 77 -4.66 -7.21 10.97
N ALA A 78 -5.58 -7.96 11.55
CA ALA A 78 -5.37 -9.36 11.91
C ALA A 78 -5.17 -10.26 10.68
N VAL A 79 -5.90 -10.02 9.60
CA VAL A 79 -5.73 -10.75 8.34
C VAL A 79 -4.35 -10.49 7.76
N PHE A 80 -3.91 -9.22 7.74
CA PHE A 80 -2.59 -8.93 7.21
C PHE A 80 -1.46 -9.44 8.09
N ALA A 81 -1.59 -9.31 9.41
CA ALA A 81 -0.67 -9.92 10.38
C ALA A 81 -0.57 -11.44 10.20
N LEU A 82 -1.67 -12.11 9.86
CA LEU A 82 -1.63 -13.54 9.54
C LEU A 82 -0.86 -13.81 8.24
N VAL A 83 -1.06 -13.02 7.20
CA VAL A 83 -0.28 -13.11 5.95
C VAL A 83 1.20 -12.91 6.24
N ASP A 84 1.52 -11.92 7.07
CA ASP A 84 2.86 -11.58 7.52
C ASP A 84 3.57 -12.75 8.21
N ILE A 85 2.92 -13.35 9.19
CA ILE A 85 3.42 -14.54 9.91
C ILE A 85 3.57 -15.75 8.97
N LEU A 86 2.66 -15.93 8.01
CA LEU A 86 2.66 -17.08 7.10
C LEU A 86 3.66 -16.95 5.96
N VAL A 87 4.05 -15.73 5.58
CA VAL A 87 4.99 -15.47 4.48
C VAL A 87 6.33 -15.09 5.11
N PRO A 88 7.29 -16.03 5.20
CA PRO A 88 8.57 -15.74 5.85
C PRO A 88 9.36 -14.71 5.03
N HIS A 89 9.42 -13.49 5.56
CA HIS A 89 10.16 -12.37 4.98
C HIS A 89 11.01 -11.75 6.09
N SER A 90 12.27 -12.19 6.14
CA SER A 90 13.20 -11.91 7.24
C SER A 90 13.62 -10.43 7.27
N TYR A 91 13.05 -9.63 8.18
CA TYR A 91 13.63 -8.35 8.63
C TYR A 91 14.63 -8.52 9.79
N GLU A 92 14.43 -9.53 10.64
CA GLU A 92 15.06 -9.64 11.96
C GLU A 92 16.36 -10.46 12.02
N GLU A 93 16.66 -11.32 11.05
CA GLU A 93 17.80 -12.25 11.15
C GLU A 93 19.19 -11.61 11.05
N GLU A 94 19.31 -10.28 10.93
CA GLU A 94 20.61 -9.59 10.89
C GLU A 94 20.87 -8.64 12.07
N SER A 95 19.92 -8.42 12.98
CA SER A 95 20.12 -7.53 14.16
C SER A 95 20.21 -8.27 15.50
N ALA A 96 19.69 -9.49 15.60
CA ALA A 96 19.64 -10.21 16.88
C ALA A 96 20.98 -10.84 17.31
N GLU A 97 21.95 -11.04 16.39
CA GLU A 97 23.28 -11.57 16.76
C GLU A 97 24.29 -10.50 17.22
N ASP A 98 24.07 -9.20 16.97
CA ASP A 98 25.10 -8.17 17.25
C ASP A 98 24.92 -7.42 18.58
N HIS A 99 23.81 -7.60 19.30
CA HIS A 99 23.58 -6.93 20.59
C HIS A 99 24.09 -7.72 21.82
N ARG A 100 24.83 -8.81 21.63
CA ARG A 100 25.49 -9.55 22.71
C ARG A 100 26.96 -9.79 22.38
N PHE A 101 27.81 -8.89 22.89
CA PHE A 101 29.29 -8.88 22.90
C PHE A 101 29.98 -8.09 21.78
N GLY A 102 30.41 -6.87 22.10
CA GLY A 102 31.35 -6.13 21.25
C GLY A 102 31.75 -4.76 21.81
N LEU A 103 32.57 -4.74 22.87
CA LEU A 103 33.32 -3.55 23.25
C LEU A 103 34.27 -3.15 22.11
N MET A 104 34.31 -1.84 21.79
CA MET A 104 35.35 -1.13 21.04
C MET A 104 35.64 -1.61 19.61
N GLY A 105 35.12 -0.87 18.62
CA GLY A 105 35.61 -0.89 17.25
C GLY A 105 34.66 -0.15 16.31
N GLU A 106 35.19 0.68 15.41
CA GLU A 106 34.40 1.42 14.41
C GLU A 106 33.51 0.45 13.60
N GLU A 107 32.22 0.39 13.91
CA GLU A 107 31.25 -0.35 13.13
C GLU A 107 31.01 0.38 11.80
N LYS A 108 31.68 -0.10 10.76
CA LYS A 108 31.19 0.08 9.39
C LYS A 108 29.78 -0.53 9.36
N LYS A 109 28.73 0.32 9.38
CA LYS A 109 27.36 -0.08 9.06
C LYS A 109 27.41 -1.02 7.85
N LYS A 110 27.21 -2.33 8.07
CA LYS A 110 27.25 -3.33 7.00
C LYS A 110 26.28 -2.87 5.91
N ALA A 111 26.73 -2.94 4.66
CA ALA A 111 25.89 -2.58 3.54
C ALA A 111 24.59 -3.40 3.64
N PRO A 112 23.43 -2.76 3.50
CA PRO A 112 22.16 -3.44 3.64
C PRO A 112 22.07 -4.69 2.77
N SER A 113 21.62 -5.81 3.35
CA SER A 113 21.41 -7.04 2.58
C SER A 113 20.43 -6.79 1.43
N LEU A 114 20.94 -6.79 0.20
CA LEU A 114 20.16 -6.54 -1.02
C LEU A 114 19.05 -7.60 -1.19
N SER A 115 19.26 -8.81 -0.67
CA SER A 115 18.26 -9.88 -0.70
C SER A 115 17.09 -9.58 0.25
N ALA A 116 17.36 -9.09 1.46
CA ALA A 116 16.33 -8.69 2.41
C ALA A 116 15.49 -7.51 1.88
N LEU A 117 16.14 -6.48 1.31
CA LEU A 117 15.43 -5.34 0.72
C LEU A 117 14.53 -5.75 -0.46
N LYS A 118 15.00 -6.72 -1.28
CA LYS A 118 14.19 -7.29 -2.36
C LYS A 118 12.99 -8.04 -1.82
N ARG A 119 13.17 -8.88 -0.80
CA ARG A 119 12.08 -9.65 -0.17
C ARG A 119 11.03 -8.71 0.40
N GLY A 120 11.44 -7.69 1.16
CA GLY A 120 10.53 -6.66 1.68
C GLY A 120 9.78 -5.94 0.56
N GLY A 121 10.47 -5.52 -0.52
CA GLY A 121 9.78 -4.89 -1.67
C GLY A 121 8.76 -5.80 -2.37
N ILE A 122 9.01 -7.11 -2.44
CA ILE A 122 8.06 -8.09 -2.99
C ILE A 122 6.90 -8.29 -2.02
N PHE A 123 7.17 -8.33 -0.73
CA PHE A 123 6.15 -8.48 0.30
C PHE A 123 5.22 -7.25 0.35
N ILE A 124 5.77 -6.04 0.28
CA ILE A 124 5.00 -4.80 0.10
C ILE A 124 4.15 -4.87 -1.18
N ALA A 125 4.69 -5.37 -2.30
CA ALA A 125 3.91 -5.52 -3.54
C ALA A 125 2.76 -6.52 -3.41
N LEU A 126 2.97 -7.63 -2.69
CA LEU A 126 1.92 -8.60 -2.37
C LEU A 126 0.87 -7.95 -1.46
N GLY A 127 1.30 -7.20 -0.45
CA GLY A 127 0.39 -6.54 0.46
C GLY A 127 -0.47 -5.48 -0.20
N ILE A 128 0.12 -4.73 -1.13
CA ILE A 128 -0.59 -3.81 -2.02
C ILE A 128 -1.59 -4.55 -2.89
N ALA A 129 -1.17 -5.61 -3.58
CA ALA A 129 -2.12 -6.41 -4.38
C ALA A 129 -3.31 -6.97 -3.57
N ILE A 130 -3.12 -7.29 -2.29
CA ILE A 130 -4.18 -7.79 -1.41
C ILE A 130 -5.19 -6.70 -1.06
N HIS A 131 -4.78 -5.45 -0.82
CA HIS A 131 -5.71 -4.37 -0.43
C HIS A 131 -6.30 -3.59 -1.60
N ASN A 132 -5.58 -3.48 -2.71
CA ASN A 132 -6.11 -2.90 -3.95
C ASN A 132 -7.26 -3.77 -4.50
N PHE A 133 -7.32 -5.07 -4.19
CA PHE A 133 -8.45 -5.91 -4.59
C PHE A 133 -9.80 -5.42 -4.00
N PRO A 134 -9.97 -5.28 -2.66
CA PRO A 134 -11.17 -4.67 -2.10
C PRO A 134 -11.37 -3.20 -2.52
N GLU A 135 -10.31 -2.44 -2.76
CA GLU A 135 -10.42 -1.04 -3.22
C GLU A 135 -11.02 -0.95 -4.63
N GLY A 136 -10.64 -1.86 -5.52
CA GLY A 136 -11.21 -1.97 -6.86
C GLY A 136 -12.69 -2.36 -6.83
N LEU A 137 -13.08 -3.24 -5.89
CA LEU A 137 -14.48 -3.59 -5.64
C LEU A 137 -15.31 -2.36 -5.23
N ILE A 138 -14.78 -1.54 -4.32
CA ILE A 138 -15.44 -0.32 -3.83
C ILE A 138 -15.56 0.72 -4.94
N THR A 139 -14.45 1.01 -5.63
CA THR A 139 -14.40 1.98 -6.74
C THR A 139 -15.37 1.61 -7.85
N PHE A 140 -15.39 0.33 -8.23
CA PHE A 140 -16.31 -0.17 -9.22
C PHE A 140 -17.76 -0.01 -8.76
N SER A 141 -18.08 -0.42 -7.54
CA SER A 141 -19.46 -0.37 -7.02
C SER A 141 -19.96 1.07 -6.97
N ALA A 142 -19.15 2.00 -6.47
CA ALA A 142 -19.48 3.42 -6.43
C ALA A 142 -19.73 4.01 -7.83
N ALA A 143 -18.91 3.67 -8.82
CA ALA A 143 -19.08 4.15 -10.19
C ALA A 143 -20.21 3.45 -10.97
N ALA A 144 -20.54 2.21 -10.60
CA ALA A 144 -21.56 1.40 -11.27
C ALA A 144 -22.98 1.71 -10.77
N THR A 145 -23.13 1.97 -9.47
CA THR A 145 -24.43 2.16 -8.81
C THR A 145 -24.67 3.56 -8.27
N GLY A 146 -23.62 4.37 -8.13
CA GLY A 146 -23.72 5.76 -7.65
C GLY A 146 -24.01 6.77 -8.77
N ASP A 147 -24.03 8.05 -8.38
CA ASP A 147 -23.96 9.14 -9.34
C ASP A 147 -22.59 9.11 -10.05
N ILE A 148 -22.57 9.43 -11.34
CA ILE A 148 -21.34 9.60 -12.13
C ILE A 148 -20.34 10.50 -11.40
N SER A 149 -20.82 11.59 -10.79
CA SER A 149 -19.96 12.50 -10.04
C SER A 149 -19.30 11.82 -8.84
N LEU A 150 -20.04 10.97 -8.11
CA LEU A 150 -19.52 10.26 -6.95
C LEU A 150 -18.48 9.22 -7.37
N GLY A 151 -18.76 8.47 -8.44
CA GLY A 151 -17.82 7.49 -9.00
C GLY A 151 -16.51 8.12 -9.44
N ILE A 152 -16.57 9.28 -10.11
CA ILE A 152 -15.36 10.03 -10.51
C ILE A 152 -14.59 10.51 -9.28
N THR A 153 -15.27 11.09 -8.29
CA THR A 153 -14.62 11.58 -7.06
C THR A 153 -13.87 10.46 -6.33
N ILE A 154 -14.51 9.30 -6.15
CA ILE A 154 -13.87 8.14 -5.51
C ILE A 154 -12.70 7.62 -6.34
N ALA A 155 -12.87 7.46 -7.65
CA ALA A 155 -11.79 7.00 -8.52
C ALA A 155 -10.57 7.93 -8.52
N VAL A 156 -10.79 9.25 -8.42
CA VAL A 156 -9.69 10.23 -8.29
C VAL A 156 -9.01 10.12 -6.93
N ALA A 157 -9.77 9.98 -5.83
CA ALA A 157 -9.21 9.80 -4.50
C ALA A 157 -8.33 8.53 -4.43
N VAL A 158 -8.84 7.41 -4.93
CA VAL A 158 -8.11 6.14 -5.05
C VAL A 158 -6.88 6.31 -5.94
N ALA A 159 -7.00 6.99 -7.08
CA ALA A 159 -5.86 7.22 -7.95
C ALA A 159 -4.74 8.05 -7.28
N LEU A 160 -5.08 8.98 -6.40
CA LEU A 160 -4.10 9.75 -5.63
C LEU A 160 -3.47 8.90 -4.53
N HIS A 161 -4.24 8.04 -3.88
CA HIS A 161 -3.76 7.09 -2.87
C HIS A 161 -2.76 6.08 -3.44
N ASN A 162 -3.03 5.55 -4.62
CA ASN A 162 -2.20 4.55 -5.28
C ASN A 162 -0.80 5.06 -5.69
N ILE A 163 -0.60 6.37 -5.80
CA ILE A 163 0.72 6.94 -6.13
C ILE A 163 1.76 6.59 -5.02
N PRO A 164 1.52 6.91 -3.74
CA PRO A 164 2.28 6.40 -2.59
C PRO A 164 2.59 4.91 -2.61
N GLU A 165 1.60 4.05 -2.90
CA GLU A 165 1.81 2.60 -3.00
C GLU A 165 2.82 2.25 -4.10
N GLY A 166 2.69 2.91 -5.25
CA GLY A 166 3.62 2.75 -6.37
C GLY A 166 5.06 3.09 -5.99
N ILE A 167 5.23 4.13 -5.17
CA ILE A 167 6.52 4.52 -4.59
C ILE A 167 7.01 3.44 -3.61
N ALA A 168 6.15 2.98 -2.70
CA ALA A 168 6.46 1.99 -1.67
C ALA A 168 6.94 0.65 -2.26
N VAL A 169 6.37 0.20 -3.38
CA VAL A 169 6.83 -1.02 -4.08
C VAL A 169 8.10 -0.78 -4.89
N SER A 170 8.11 0.28 -5.69
CA SER A 170 9.12 0.45 -6.73
C SER A 170 10.50 0.83 -6.17
N VAL A 171 10.55 1.62 -5.10
CA VAL A 171 11.81 2.11 -4.51
C VAL A 171 12.64 0.96 -3.92
N PRO A 172 12.12 0.07 -3.06
CA PRO A 172 12.89 -1.07 -2.53
C PRO A 172 13.36 -2.03 -3.63
N ILE A 173 12.51 -2.29 -4.63
CA ILE A 173 12.87 -3.16 -5.77
C ILE A 173 13.97 -2.52 -6.63
N LEU A 174 13.91 -1.22 -6.88
CA LEU A 174 14.98 -0.52 -7.60
C LEU A 174 16.30 -0.61 -6.83
N TYR A 175 16.28 -0.38 -5.52
CA TYR A 175 17.49 -0.32 -4.70
C TYR A 175 18.11 -1.70 -4.48
N SER A 176 17.30 -2.75 -4.46
CA SER A 176 17.79 -4.13 -4.35
C SER A 176 18.24 -4.75 -5.68
N THR A 177 17.59 -4.40 -6.80
CA THR A 177 17.85 -5.05 -8.10
C THR A 177 18.60 -4.20 -9.12
N GLY A 178 18.68 -2.88 -8.90
CA GLY A 178 19.17 -1.91 -9.89
C GLY A 178 18.28 -1.76 -11.13
N SER A 179 17.15 -2.46 -11.21
CA SER A 179 16.32 -2.54 -12.42
C SER A 179 15.04 -1.73 -12.29
N ARG A 180 14.99 -0.60 -12.99
CA ARG A 180 13.79 0.24 -13.12
C ARG A 180 12.61 -0.50 -13.73
N LYS A 181 12.89 -1.38 -14.70
CA LYS A 181 11.86 -2.21 -15.34
C LYS A 181 11.23 -3.20 -14.35
N LYS A 182 12.03 -3.80 -13.46
CA LYS A 182 11.49 -4.66 -12.40
C LYS A 182 10.69 -3.82 -11.40
N ALA A 183 11.23 -2.69 -10.94
CA ALA A 183 10.51 -1.80 -10.03
C ALA A 183 9.12 -1.40 -10.55
N PHE A 184 9.05 -0.99 -11.83
CA PHE A 184 7.79 -0.72 -12.52
C PHE A 184 6.90 -1.97 -12.62
N ALA A 185 7.44 -3.10 -13.06
CA ALA A 185 6.64 -4.31 -13.28
C ALA A 185 5.98 -4.82 -11.99
N TYR A 186 6.69 -4.86 -10.86
CA TYR A 186 6.11 -5.33 -9.60
C TYR A 186 4.99 -4.40 -9.10
N SER A 187 5.21 -3.09 -9.18
CA SER A 187 4.21 -2.09 -8.79
C SER A 187 3.00 -2.04 -9.74
N PHE A 188 3.24 -2.14 -11.04
CA PHE A 188 2.18 -2.21 -12.03
C PHE A 188 1.32 -3.46 -11.84
N LEU A 189 1.96 -4.62 -11.62
CA LEU A 189 1.24 -5.87 -11.38
C LEU A 189 0.43 -5.83 -10.08
N SER A 190 0.89 -5.16 -9.03
CA SER A 190 0.10 -5.00 -7.81
C SER A 190 -1.14 -4.12 -8.05
N GLY A 191 -1.00 -3.03 -8.82
CA GLY A 191 -2.13 -2.16 -9.19
C GLY A 191 -3.17 -2.82 -10.11
N LEU A 192 -2.81 -3.88 -10.86
CA LEU A 192 -3.79 -4.65 -11.64
C LEU A 192 -4.78 -5.44 -10.78
N SER A 193 -4.56 -5.55 -9.46
CA SER A 193 -5.52 -6.19 -8.56
C SER A 193 -6.84 -5.42 -8.44
N GLU A 194 -6.85 -4.10 -8.65
CA GLU A 194 -8.07 -3.28 -8.66
C GLU A 194 -9.03 -3.65 -9.79
N PRO A 195 -8.64 -3.63 -11.08
CA PRO A 195 -9.54 -4.05 -12.15
C PRO A 195 -9.93 -5.53 -12.03
N VAL A 196 -9.10 -6.38 -11.42
CA VAL A 196 -9.45 -7.77 -11.08
C VAL A 196 -10.53 -7.81 -10.00
N GLY A 197 -10.39 -7.00 -8.94
CA GLY A 197 -11.37 -6.81 -7.88
C GLY A 197 -12.71 -6.27 -8.41
N ALA A 198 -12.67 -5.33 -9.35
CA ALA A 198 -13.83 -4.82 -10.05
C ALA A 198 -14.56 -5.91 -10.85
N LEU A 199 -13.82 -6.72 -11.61
CA LEU A 199 -14.38 -7.80 -12.41
C LEU A 199 -15.04 -8.89 -11.54
N ILE A 200 -14.35 -9.35 -10.50
CA ILE A 200 -14.90 -10.34 -9.56
C ILE A 200 -16.07 -9.73 -8.77
N GLY A 201 -15.93 -8.47 -8.38
CA GLY A 201 -16.98 -7.67 -7.76
C GLY A 201 -18.26 -7.65 -8.58
N PHE A 202 -18.14 -7.31 -9.85
CA PHE A 202 -19.25 -7.28 -10.80
C PHE A 202 -19.88 -8.66 -11.01
N LEU A 203 -19.06 -9.68 -11.30
CA LEU A 203 -19.55 -10.99 -11.75
C LEU A 203 -20.08 -11.86 -10.61
N VAL A 204 -19.54 -11.70 -9.40
CA VAL A 204 -19.77 -12.64 -8.29
C VAL A 204 -20.37 -11.94 -7.08
N LEU A 205 -19.84 -10.76 -6.71
CA LEU A 205 -20.13 -10.17 -5.41
C LEU A 205 -21.27 -9.15 -5.43
N MET A 206 -21.59 -8.55 -6.59
CA MET A 206 -22.57 -7.46 -6.71
C MET A 206 -23.90 -7.72 -5.97
N PRO A 207 -24.52 -8.91 -6.01
CA PRO A 207 -25.75 -9.18 -5.27
C PRO A 207 -25.64 -9.07 -3.75
N PHE A 208 -24.41 -9.11 -3.22
CA PHE A 208 -24.08 -9.11 -1.79
C PHE A 208 -23.50 -7.77 -1.32
N LEU A 209 -23.15 -6.84 -2.23
CA LEU A 209 -22.53 -5.56 -1.88
C LEU A 209 -23.58 -4.56 -1.40
N THR A 210 -23.90 -4.64 -0.12
CA THR A 210 -24.69 -3.60 0.56
C THR A 210 -23.82 -2.40 0.91
N PRO A 211 -24.40 -1.19 1.11
CA PRO A 211 -23.66 -0.02 1.60
C PRO A 211 -22.85 -0.32 2.86
N ASP A 212 -23.46 -0.98 3.86
CA ASP A 212 -22.77 -1.41 5.09
C ASP A 212 -21.53 -2.27 4.78
N ILE A 213 -21.63 -3.21 3.84
CA ILE A 213 -20.51 -4.09 3.47
C ILE A 213 -19.40 -3.29 2.79
N LEU A 214 -19.73 -2.34 1.91
CA LEU A 214 -18.74 -1.48 1.27
C LEU A 214 -18.00 -0.62 2.29
N SER A 215 -18.72 0.00 3.24
CA SER A 215 -18.11 0.84 4.28
C SER A 215 -17.31 0.01 5.30
N MET A 216 -17.75 -1.20 5.65
CA MET A 216 -16.91 -2.14 6.42
C MET A 216 -15.67 -2.58 5.64
N THR A 217 -15.77 -2.72 4.32
CA THR A 217 -14.62 -3.05 3.45
C THR A 217 -13.60 -1.90 3.43
N LEU A 218 -14.04 -0.63 3.43
CA LEU A 218 -13.15 0.53 3.58
C LEU A 218 -12.36 0.48 4.89
N ALA A 219 -13.04 0.22 6.02
CA ALA A 219 -12.37 0.06 7.31
C ALA A 219 -11.38 -1.11 7.31
N PHE A 220 -11.77 -2.24 6.71
CA PHE A 220 -10.88 -3.41 6.56
C PHE A 220 -9.61 -3.08 5.75
N VAL A 221 -9.74 -2.37 4.63
CA VAL A 221 -8.60 -1.90 3.82
C VAL A 221 -7.71 -0.96 4.63
N ALA A 222 -8.30 -0.01 5.36
CA ALA A 222 -7.54 0.87 6.25
C ALA A 222 -6.71 0.08 7.26
N GLY A 223 -7.26 -0.98 7.84
CA GLY A 223 -6.54 -1.86 8.75
C GLY A 223 -5.31 -2.52 8.10
N ILE A 224 -5.45 -3.04 6.89
CA ILE A 224 -4.34 -3.62 6.13
C ILE A 224 -3.25 -2.57 5.86
N MET A 225 -3.64 -1.39 5.38
CA MET A 225 -2.69 -0.33 5.05
C MET A 225 -1.93 0.21 6.26
N ILE A 226 -2.59 0.32 7.42
CA ILE A 226 -1.93 0.69 8.68
C ILE A 226 -0.87 -0.36 9.04
N TYR A 227 -1.21 -1.65 8.95
CA TYR A 227 -0.24 -2.71 9.22
C TYR A 227 0.96 -2.60 8.28
N ILE A 228 0.74 -2.54 6.96
CA ILE A 228 1.82 -2.42 5.96
C ILE A 228 2.67 -1.18 6.23
N SER A 229 2.05 -0.04 6.54
CA SER A 229 2.79 1.20 6.79
C SER A 229 3.70 1.09 8.02
N LEU A 230 3.20 0.49 9.10
CA LEU A 230 3.89 0.42 10.38
C LEU A 230 4.92 -0.72 10.47
N ASP A 231 4.62 -1.87 9.89
CA ASP A 231 5.45 -3.09 10.00
C ASP A 231 6.43 -3.24 8.82
N GLU A 232 6.04 -2.77 7.63
CA GLU A 232 6.87 -2.89 6.43
C GLU A 232 7.60 -1.60 6.06
N ILE A 233 6.81 -0.56 5.75
CA ILE A 233 7.35 0.63 5.07
C ILE A 233 8.23 1.45 6.03
N LEU A 234 7.74 1.76 7.24
CA LEU A 234 8.50 2.55 8.21
C LEU A 234 9.76 1.85 8.71
N PRO A 235 9.74 0.55 9.08
CA PRO A 235 10.95 -0.15 9.51
C PRO A 235 11.97 -0.26 8.38
N MET A 236 11.53 -0.50 7.14
CA MET A 236 12.41 -0.48 5.97
C MET A 236 13.02 0.92 5.74
N ALA A 237 12.22 1.98 5.84
CA ALA A 237 12.70 3.34 5.69
C ALA A 237 13.78 3.68 6.73
N HIS A 238 13.63 3.23 7.99
CA HIS A 238 14.62 3.45 9.05
C HIS A 238 15.86 2.57 8.89
N LYS A 239 15.70 1.25 8.64
CA LYS A 239 16.79 0.28 8.55
C LYS A 239 17.77 0.62 7.42
N TYR A 240 17.25 1.04 6.27
CA TYR A 240 18.05 1.29 5.07
C TYR A 240 18.36 2.78 4.87
N GLY A 241 17.91 3.65 5.78
CA GLY A 241 17.84 5.09 5.57
C GLY A 241 18.52 5.97 6.63
N ARG A 242 18.20 7.26 6.59
CA ARG A 242 18.57 8.26 7.61
C ARG A 242 17.32 8.61 8.40
N GLU A 243 17.33 8.36 9.71
CA GLU A 243 16.16 8.48 10.60
C GLU A 243 15.40 9.80 10.45
N HIS A 244 16.09 10.95 10.52
CA HIS A 244 15.42 12.25 10.38
C HIS A 244 14.75 12.47 9.01
N LEU A 245 15.32 11.92 7.92
CA LEU A 245 14.70 12.04 6.60
C LEU A 245 13.44 11.19 6.47
N VAL A 246 13.36 10.07 7.19
CA VAL A 246 12.14 9.26 7.25
C VAL A 246 11.03 10.09 7.88
N ILE A 247 11.28 10.68 9.05
CA ILE A 247 10.28 11.48 9.75
C ILE A 247 9.86 12.73 8.95
N ILE A 248 10.81 13.42 8.31
CA ILE A 248 10.48 14.54 7.41
C ILE A 248 9.60 14.06 6.26
N GLY A 249 9.87 12.88 5.70
CA GLY A 249 9.02 12.26 4.68
C GLY A 249 7.62 11.97 5.21
N VAL A 250 7.51 11.34 6.38
CA VAL A 250 6.22 11.01 7.03
C VAL A 250 5.39 12.27 7.33
N VAL A 251 6.01 13.37 7.71
CA VAL A 251 5.29 14.64 7.98
C VAL A 251 4.90 15.36 6.68
N ALA A 252 5.68 15.17 5.61
CA ALA A 252 5.39 15.77 4.31
C ALA A 252 4.29 15.03 3.53
N GLY A 253 4.14 13.72 3.78
CA GLY A 253 3.05 12.89 3.29
C GLY A 253 1.83 13.00 4.17
#